data_AF-A0A8B6HPG4-F1
#
_entry.id   AF-A0A8B6HPG4-F1
#
_cell.length_a   1.000
_cell.length_b   1.000
_cell.length_c   1.000
_cell.angle_alpha   90.00
_cell.angle_beta   90.00
_cell.angle_gamma   90.00
#
_symmetry.space_group_name_H-M   'P 1'
#
loop_
_entity.id
_entity.type
_entity.pdbx_description
1 polymer ?
#
loop_
_entity_poly.entity_id
_entity_poly.type
_entity_poly.pdbx_seq_one_letter_code
_entity_poly.pdbx_strand_id
1 'polypeptide(L)'
;MFSTSTQKKHWTFTGETQITQNKRDTNHKYVNKHGGANLDDETKEKKYLTFTEEKILGRHFEHVLREFCNVFQPPMPKYVM
;
A
#
# COMPACT_ATOMS: atom_id res chain seq x y z
N MET A 1 -9.74 -24.11 5.39
CA MET A 1 -10.87 -23.54 4.62
C MET A 1 -10.88 -22.03 4.75
N PHE A 2 -11.26 -21.29 3.70
CA PHE A 2 -11.31 -19.83 3.72
C PHE A 2 -12.17 -19.26 4.87
N SER A 3 -13.26 -19.95 5.23
CA SER A 3 -14.17 -19.54 6.31
C SER A 3 -13.52 -19.35 7.68
N THR A 4 -12.42 -20.05 7.96
CA THR A 4 -11.68 -19.98 9.23
C THR A 4 -10.31 -19.33 9.08
N SER A 5 -9.94 -18.88 7.87
CA SER A 5 -8.61 -18.35 7.56
C SER A 5 -8.36 -16.98 8.18
N THR A 6 -7.09 -16.64 8.37
CA THR A 6 -6.65 -15.30 8.77
C THR A 6 -6.95 -14.26 7.69
N GLN A 7 -6.94 -14.66 6.40
CA GLN A 7 -7.33 -13.79 5.29
C GLN A 7 -8.77 -13.29 5.45
N LYS A 8 -9.72 -14.18 5.74
CA LYS A 8 -11.13 -13.78 5.96
C LYS A 8 -11.27 -12.90 7.21
N LYS A 9 -10.55 -13.21 8.28
CA LYS A 9 -10.67 -12.52 9.57
C LYS A 9 -10.00 -11.15 9.62
N HIS A 10 -8.90 -10.95 8.90
CA HIS A 10 -8.04 -9.77 9.08
C HIS A 10 -7.69 -9.02 7.78
N TRP A 11 -7.82 -9.66 6.62
CA TRP A 11 -7.43 -9.10 5.31
C TRP A 11 -8.60 -9.08 4.31
N THR A 12 -9.82 -9.17 4.80
CA THR A 12 -11.05 -9.00 4.03
C THR A 12 -11.80 -7.81 4.61
N PHE A 13 -11.99 -6.79 3.79
CA PHE A 13 -12.58 -5.51 4.19
C PHE A 13 -14.00 -5.37 3.66
N THR A 14 -14.81 -4.53 4.29
CA THR A 14 -16.22 -4.34 3.90
C THR A 14 -16.37 -3.66 2.54
N GLY A 15 -15.37 -2.89 2.10
CA GLY A 15 -15.33 -2.26 0.78
C GLY A 15 -14.11 -1.36 0.57
N GLU A 16 -14.03 -0.76 -0.63
CA GLU A 16 -12.90 0.10 -1.03
C GLU A 16 -12.76 1.34 -0.14
N THR A 17 -13.87 1.89 0.37
CA THR A 17 -13.86 3.04 1.28
C THR A 17 -13.07 2.75 2.54
N GLN A 18 -13.23 1.56 3.14
CA GLN A 18 -12.49 1.16 4.34
C GLN A 18 -10.99 1.04 4.04
N ILE A 19 -10.63 0.45 2.90
CA ILE A 19 -9.24 0.31 2.47
C ILE A 19 -8.61 1.68 2.23
N THR A 20 -9.35 2.59 1.59
CA THR A 20 -8.91 3.95 1.31
C THR A 20 -8.66 4.72 2.60
N GLN A 21 -9.56 4.62 3.58
CA GLN A 21 -9.38 5.26 4.88
C GLN A 21 -8.15 4.71 5.61
N ASN A 22 -8.00 3.38 5.68
CA ASN A 22 -6.85 2.74 6.34
C ASN A 22 -5.51 3.20 5.73
N LYS A 23 -5.45 3.36 4.40
CA LYS A 23 -4.26 3.86 3.71
C LYS A 23 -3.98 5.34 4.03
N ARG A 24 -5.00 6.20 4.01
CA ARG A 24 -4.85 7.62 4.42
C ARG A 24 -4.36 7.73 5.86
N ASP A 25 -4.95 6.97 6.77
CA ASP A 25 -4.56 6.97 8.18
C ASP A 25 -3.11 6.51 8.36
N THR A 26 -2.65 5.55 7.54
CA THR A 26 -1.28 5.05 7.56
C THR A 26 -0.29 6.10 7.07
N ASN A 27 -0.58 6.75 5.94
CA ASN A 27 0.22 7.87 5.43
C ASN A 27 0.31 9.01 6.45
N HIS A 28 -0.83 9.44 7.00
CA HIS A 28 -0.87 10.48 8.03
C HIS A 28 -0.06 10.11 9.29
N LYS A 29 -0.14 8.85 9.76
CA LYS A 29 0.69 8.35 10.86
C LYS A 29 2.18 8.40 10.54
N TYR A 30 2.57 8.05 9.31
CA TYR A 30 3.96 8.10 8.87
C TYR A 30 4.47 9.55 8.83
N VAL A 31 3.73 10.45 8.18
CA VAL A 31 4.07 11.88 8.08
C VAL A 31 4.17 12.50 9.46
N ASN A 32 3.23 12.24 10.37
CA ASN A 32 3.30 12.81 11.73
C ASN A 32 4.47 12.26 12.55
N LYS A 33 4.77 10.96 12.40
CA LYS A 33 5.88 10.33 13.12
C LYS A 33 7.25 10.83 12.65
N HIS A 34 7.39 11.12 11.35
CA HIS A 34 8.69 11.42 10.73
C HIS A 34 8.85 12.89 10.31
N GLY A 35 7.76 13.65 10.21
CA GLY A 35 7.73 15.05 9.81
C GLY A 35 8.18 16.03 10.89
N GLY A 36 8.33 15.59 12.14
CA GLY A 36 8.66 16.49 13.24
C GLY A 36 7.51 17.45 13.58
N ALA A 37 7.37 17.80 14.86
CA ALA A 37 6.25 18.62 15.33
C ALA A 37 6.24 20.06 14.79
N ASN A 38 7.37 20.54 14.25
CA ASN A 38 7.59 21.94 13.90
C ASN A 38 7.68 22.22 12.38
N LEU A 39 7.49 21.21 11.52
CA LEU A 39 7.40 21.49 10.09
C LEU A 39 6.02 22.09 9.76
N ASP A 40 6.03 23.17 9.00
CA ASP A 40 4.86 23.71 8.35
C ASP A 40 4.28 22.70 7.36
N ASP A 41 2.97 22.77 7.13
CA ASP A 41 2.27 21.80 6.30
C ASP A 41 2.71 21.89 4.83
N GLU A 42 3.12 23.07 4.35
CA GLU A 42 3.65 23.25 3.00
C GLU A 42 4.98 22.49 2.81
N THR A 43 5.87 22.55 3.79
CA THR A 43 7.13 21.79 3.77
C THR A 43 6.89 20.30 3.90
N LYS A 44 5.87 19.87 4.66
CA LYS A 44 5.48 18.45 4.72
C LYS A 44 4.97 17.97 3.36
N GLU A 45 4.11 18.72 2.70
CA GLU A 45 3.58 18.37 1.37
C GLU A 45 4.68 18.27 0.30
N LYS A 46 5.72 19.10 0.38
CA LYS A 46 6.87 19.02 -0.55
C LYS A 46 7.80 17.85 -0.27
N LYS A 47 7.86 17.37 0.98
CA LYS A 47 8.83 16.35 1.43
C LYS A 47 8.25 14.94 1.43
N TYR A 48 6.98 14.79 1.76
CA TYR A 48 6.31 13.51 1.92
C TYR A 48 5.31 13.28 0.79
N LEU A 49 5.13 12.01 0.43
CA LEU A 49 4.13 11.64 -0.55
C LEU A 49 2.73 11.84 0.02
N THR A 50 1.84 12.34 -0.82
CA THR A 50 0.40 12.29 -0.58
C THR A 50 -0.11 10.86 -0.73
N PHE A 51 -1.26 10.57 -0.12
CA PHE A 51 -1.96 9.29 -0.31
C PHE A 51 -2.16 8.93 -1.81
N THR A 52 -2.42 9.92 -2.66
CA THR A 52 -2.65 9.71 -4.10
C THR A 52 -1.36 9.28 -4.80
N GLU A 53 -0.23 9.93 -4.49
CA GLU A 53 1.07 9.57 -5.05
C GLU A 53 1.52 8.17 -4.58
N GLU A 54 1.34 7.85 -3.30
CA GLU A 54 1.58 6.50 -2.78
C GLU A 54 0.73 5.44 -3.51
N LYS A 55 -0.55 5.75 -3.78
CA LYS A 55 -1.43 4.85 -4.54
C LYS A 55 -0.93 4.63 -5.96
N ILE A 56 -0.44 5.68 -6.63
CA ILE A 56 0.13 5.59 -7.99
C ILE A 56 1.41 4.74 -7.97
N LEU A 57 2.33 5.01 -7.04
CA LEU A 57 3.55 4.24 -6.87
C LEU A 57 3.27 2.77 -6.56
N GLY A 58 2.31 2.50 -5.67
CA GLY A 58 1.89 1.13 -5.35
C GLY A 58 1.43 0.35 -6.58
N ARG A 59 0.62 0.98 -7.45
CA ARG A 59 0.19 0.37 -8.72
C ARG A 59 1.34 0.19 -9.71
N HIS A 60 2.25 1.15 -9.77
CA HIS A 60 3.44 1.04 -10.62
C HIS A 60 4.30 -0.16 -10.19
N PHE A 61 4.61 -0.29 -8.91
CA PHE A 61 5.42 -1.41 -8.41
C PHE A 61 4.68 -2.74 -8.46
N GLU A 62 3.35 -2.77 -8.30
CA GLU A 62 2.54 -3.97 -8.55
C GLU A 62 2.71 -4.45 -10.00
N HIS A 63 2.67 -3.54 -10.97
CA HIS A 63 2.90 -3.87 -12.37
C HIS A 63 4.33 -4.36 -12.62
N VAL A 64 5.34 -3.66 -12.09
CA VAL A 64 6.75 -4.07 -12.21
C VAL A 64 6.99 -5.45 -11.58
N LEU A 65 6.40 -5.73 -10.41
CA LEU A 65 6.49 -7.04 -9.76
C LEU A 65 5.85 -8.13 -10.61
N ARG A 66 4.71 -7.85 -11.22
CA ARG A 66 4.03 -8.81 -12.11
C ARG A 66 4.89 -9.16 -13.32
N GLU A 67 5.50 -8.16 -13.95
CA GLU A 67 6.41 -8.38 -15.07
C GLU A 67 7.66 -9.16 -14.65
N PHE A 68 8.22 -8.83 -13.48
CA PHE A 68 9.33 -9.58 -12.89
C PHE A 68 8.97 -11.07 -12.71
N CYS A 69 7.79 -11.36 -12.15
CA CYS A 69 7.36 -12.75 -11.96
C CYS A 69 7.12 -13.49 -13.28
N ASN A 70 6.66 -12.81 -14.33
CA ASN A 70 6.42 -13.41 -15.65
C ASN A 70 7.72 -13.88 -16.33
N VAL A 71 8.83 -13.15 -16.13
CA VAL A 71 10.15 -13.48 -16.71
C VAL A 71 11.05 -14.26 -15.76
N PHE A 72 10.56 -14.58 -14.55
CA PHE A 72 11.33 -15.25 -13.53
C PHE A 72 11.76 -16.65 -13.96
N GLN A 73 13.00 -17.03 -13.66
CA GLN A 73 13.52 -18.38 -13.87
C GLN A 73 13.98 -19.00 -12.55
N PRO A 74 13.41 -20.16 -12.14
CA PRO A 74 12.42 -20.98 -12.86
C PRO A 74 11.02 -20.35 -12.96
N PRO A 75 10.15 -20.77 -13.90
CA PRO A 75 8.81 -20.18 -14.06
C PRO A 75 8.01 -20.17 -12.76
N MET A 76 7.51 -18.99 -12.37
CA MET A 76 6.77 -18.84 -11.13
C MET A 76 5.34 -19.39 -11.28
N PRO A 77 4.85 -20.25 -10.36
CA PRO A 77 3.47 -20.71 -10.39
C PRO A 77 2.47 -19.58 -10.17
N LYS A 78 1.29 -19.67 -10.80
CA LYS A 78 0.22 -18.64 -10.72
C LYS A 78 -0.34 -18.37 -9.33
N TYR A 79 -0.12 -19.25 -8.35
CA TYR A 79 -0.55 -19.05 -6.96
C TYR A 79 0.52 -18.35 -6.10
N VAL A 80 1.72 -18.16 -6.66
CA VAL A 80 2.82 -17.39 -6.06
C VAL A 80 2.84 -15.96 -6.63
N MET A 81 2.46 -15.82 -7.90
CA MET A 81 2.09 -14.54 -8.52
C MET A 81 0.77 -14.00 -8.00
#